data_AF-A0A0W1AZI8-F1
#
_entry.id   AF-A0A0W1AZI8-F1
#
_cell.length_a   1.000
_cell.length_b   1.000
_cell.length_c   1.000
_cell.angle_alpha   90.00
_cell.angle_beta   90.00
_cell.angle_gamma   90.00
#
_symmetry.space_group_name_H-M   'P 1'
#
loop_
_entity.id
_entity.type
_entity.pdbx_description
1 polymer ?
#
loop_
_entity_poly.entity_id
_entity_poly.type
_entity_poly.pdbx_seq_one_letter_code
_entity_poly.pdbx_strand_id
1 'polypeptide(L)'
;MRKFYFVLLIIVILFLSACQSSEQLKPIKEETINFDINMAIEMVEKKEKMIIDLALREKVSKLEYKELEKSFTDEFGVHAKDILSMLFINNMDSDPESDMYVQQNTLYPTVFHKGITITNAVIYKSYFENEFFNQTRLSIKEEYVGDDEKLKDWKREYIFTPNKNGEWELNGYSGVMNYLGEDYNMNYLELKR
;
A
#
# COMPACT_ATOMS: atom_id res chain seq x y z
N MET A 1 -41.63 -36.94 -17.75
CA MET A 1 -42.04 -35.93 -16.75
C MET A 1 -41.46 -36.18 -15.36
N ARG A 2 -41.73 -37.32 -14.68
CA ARG A 2 -41.24 -37.59 -13.30
C ARG A 2 -39.72 -37.51 -13.09
N LYS A 3 -38.90 -37.93 -14.07
CA LYS A 3 -37.43 -37.84 -14.00
C LYS A 3 -36.89 -36.40 -14.16
N PHE A 4 -37.60 -35.54 -14.89
CA PHE A 4 -37.22 -34.15 -15.11
C PHE A 4 -37.39 -33.30 -13.85
N TYR A 5 -38.50 -33.50 -13.13
CA TYR A 5 -38.73 -32.85 -11.83
C TYR A 5 -37.71 -33.28 -10.77
N PHE A 6 -37.22 -34.52 -10.83
CA PHE A 6 -36.20 -35.01 -9.91
C PHE A 6 -34.83 -34.34 -10.14
N VAL A 7 -34.44 -34.16 -11.40
CA VAL A 7 -33.22 -33.44 -11.77
C VAL A 7 -33.31 -31.96 -11.40
N LEU A 8 -34.46 -31.33 -11.63
CA LEU A 8 -34.70 -29.94 -11.25
C LEU A 8 -34.59 -29.74 -9.73
N LEU A 9 -35.14 -30.67 -8.94
CA LEU A 9 -35.08 -30.62 -7.48
C LEU A 9 -33.63 -30.73 -6.97
N ILE A 10 -32.82 -31.62 -7.56
CA ILE A 10 -31.41 -31.78 -7.21
C ILE A 10 -30.62 -30.50 -7.54
N ILE A 11 -30.87 -29.88 -8.70
CA ILE A 11 -30.22 -28.62 -9.10
C ILE A 11 -30.58 -27.50 -8.11
N VAL A 12 -31.86 -27.39 -7.72
CA VAL A 12 -32.30 -26.38 -6.73
C VAL A 12 -31.64 -26.60 -5.37
N ILE A 13 -31.50 -27.84 -4.89
CA ILE A 13 -30.80 -28.15 -3.63
C ILE A 13 -29.31 -27.77 -3.71
N LEU A 14 -28.66 -28.03 -4.85
CA LEU A 14 -27.25 -27.66 -5.07
C LEU A 14 -27.06 -26.13 -5.11
N PHE A 15 -27.99 -25.38 -5.72
CA PHE A 15 -27.96 -23.92 -5.70
C PHE A 15 -28.27 -23.33 -4.31
N LEU A 16 -29.13 -23.96 -3.51
CA LEU A 16 -29.43 -23.52 -2.15
C LEU A 16 -28.31 -23.84 -1.14
N SER A 17 -27.56 -24.92 -1.36
CA SER A 17 -26.41 -25.29 -0.50
C SER A 17 -25.12 -24.53 -0.84
N ALA A 18 -24.99 -23.99 -2.05
CA ALA A 18 -23.91 -23.06 -2.41
C ALA A 18 -24.08 -21.65 -1.79
N CYS A 19 -25.23 -21.36 -1.19
CA CYS A 19 -25.54 -20.10 -0.51
C CYS A 19 -25.44 -20.18 1.02
N GLN A 20 -24.78 -21.19 1.60
CA GLN A 20 -24.25 -21.05 2.96
C GLN A 20 -23.03 -20.13 2.91
N SER A 21 -23.32 -18.83 2.89
CA SER A 21 -22.36 -17.78 3.21
C SER A 21 -21.60 -18.20 4.46
N SER A 22 -20.27 -18.31 4.38
CA SER A 22 -19.44 -18.39 5.58
C SER A 22 -19.93 -17.28 6.51
N GLU A 23 -20.40 -17.62 7.71
CA GLU A 23 -20.72 -16.61 8.71
C GLU A 23 -19.45 -15.77 8.88
N GLN A 24 -19.46 -14.55 8.34
CA GLN A 24 -18.37 -13.63 8.56
C GLN A 24 -18.33 -13.37 10.05
N LEU A 25 -17.21 -13.71 10.68
CA LEU A 25 -16.94 -13.36 12.06
C LEU A 25 -17.18 -11.86 12.22
N LYS A 26 -18.13 -11.49 13.07
CA LYS A 26 -18.42 -10.09 13.38
C LYS A 26 -17.74 -9.71 14.69
N PRO A 27 -17.10 -8.54 14.77
CA PRO A 27 -16.55 -8.07 16.03
C PRO A 27 -17.68 -7.82 17.04
N ILE A 28 -17.42 -8.16 18.31
CA ILE A 28 -18.31 -7.86 19.44
C ILE A 28 -18.15 -6.40 19.90
N LYS A 29 -17.02 -5.77 19.56
CA LYS A 29 -16.73 -4.37 19.86
C LYS A 29 -15.72 -3.83 18.87
N GLU A 30 -15.88 -2.58 18.50
CA GLU A 30 -14.92 -1.83 17.69
C GLU A 30 -14.57 -0.51 18.38
N GLU A 31 -13.31 -0.11 18.29
CA GLU A 31 -12.82 1.17 18.79
C GLU A 31 -12.02 1.87 17.69
N THR A 32 -12.21 3.17 17.58
CA THR A 32 -11.38 4.06 16.76
C THR A 32 -10.78 5.11 17.67
N ILE A 33 -9.45 5.21 17.65
CA ILE A 33 -8.69 6.11 18.52
C ILE A 33 -7.85 7.01 17.62
N ASN A 34 -7.92 8.33 17.83
CA ASN A 34 -7.05 9.26 17.12
C ASN A 34 -5.59 8.97 17.45
N PHE A 35 -4.77 8.88 16.41
CA PHE A 35 -3.33 8.76 16.54
C PHE A 35 -2.69 10.15 16.46
N ASP A 36 -1.52 10.32 17.06
CA ASP A 36 -0.80 11.59 16.98
C ASP A 36 -0.39 11.87 15.52
N ILE A 37 -0.86 12.98 14.99
CA ILE A 37 -0.68 13.30 13.57
C ILE A 37 0.79 13.62 13.24
N ASN A 38 1.55 14.19 14.18
CA ASN A 38 2.95 14.51 13.94
C ASN A 38 3.78 13.22 13.91
N MET A 39 3.49 12.28 14.81
CA MET A 39 4.09 10.96 14.78
C MET A 39 3.74 10.20 13.49
N ALA A 40 2.50 10.32 13.01
CA ALA A 40 2.11 9.75 11.73
C ALA A 40 2.92 10.33 10.55
N ILE A 41 3.13 11.65 10.55
CA ILE A 41 3.96 12.35 9.56
C ILE A 41 5.39 11.82 9.61
N GLU A 42 6.01 11.76 10.80
CA GLU A 42 7.38 11.26 10.95
C GLU A 42 7.55 9.81 10.44
N MET A 43 6.58 8.93 10.76
CA MET A 43 6.58 7.54 10.32
C MET A 43 6.54 7.41 8.79
N VAL A 44 5.71 8.22 8.14
CA VAL A 44 5.56 8.22 6.69
C VAL A 44 6.75 8.91 6.01
N GLU A 45 7.16 10.08 6.48
CA GLU A 45 8.31 10.83 5.93
C GLU A 45 9.57 9.97 5.91
N LYS A 46 9.83 9.19 6.97
CA LYS A 46 10.96 8.27 7.02
C LYS A 46 10.95 7.29 5.84
N LYS A 47 9.79 6.70 5.54
CA LYS A 47 9.61 5.74 4.44
C LYS A 47 9.74 6.44 3.09
N GLU A 48 8.99 7.52 2.91
CA GLU A 48 8.91 8.21 1.63
C GLU A 48 10.18 8.95 1.26
N LYS A 49 11.02 9.30 2.25
CA LYS A 49 12.34 9.85 2.00
C LYS A 49 13.22 8.89 1.20
N MET A 50 13.16 7.59 1.52
CA MET A 50 13.89 6.57 0.75
C MET A 50 13.40 6.48 -0.69
N ILE A 51 12.09 6.68 -0.90
CA ILE A 51 11.47 6.65 -2.22
C ILE A 51 11.91 7.87 -3.03
N ILE A 52 11.79 9.08 -2.48
CA ILE A 52 12.13 10.31 -3.22
C ILE A 52 13.63 10.40 -3.51
N ASP A 53 14.49 10.02 -2.56
CA ASP A 53 15.96 10.02 -2.73
C ASP A 53 16.42 9.06 -3.83
N LEU A 54 15.65 7.97 -4.05
CA LEU A 54 15.90 7.02 -5.13
C LEU A 54 15.30 7.51 -6.46
N ALA A 55 14.05 7.98 -6.43
CA ALA A 55 13.30 8.33 -7.63
C ALA A 55 13.85 9.57 -8.35
N LEU A 56 14.62 10.41 -7.65
CA LEU A 56 15.35 11.55 -8.23
C LEU A 56 16.69 11.17 -8.89
N ARG A 57 17.10 9.90 -8.83
CA ARG A 57 18.32 9.42 -9.51
C ARG A 57 18.00 9.00 -10.93
N GLU A 58 19.00 9.08 -11.80
CA GLU A 58 18.90 8.52 -13.16
C GLU A 58 19.08 7.00 -13.15
N LYS A 59 20.08 6.52 -12.38
CA LYS A 59 20.48 5.12 -12.29
C LYS A 59 21.23 4.85 -10.99
N VAL A 60 21.40 3.58 -10.67
CA VAL A 60 22.27 3.09 -9.59
C VAL A 60 23.11 1.93 -10.10
N SER A 61 24.28 1.74 -9.50
CA SER A 61 25.09 0.54 -9.76
C SER A 61 24.40 -0.71 -9.20
N LYS A 62 24.79 -1.88 -9.70
CA LYS A 62 24.31 -3.18 -9.19
C LYS A 62 24.60 -3.39 -7.70
N LEU A 63 25.72 -2.87 -7.20
CA LEU A 63 26.06 -2.97 -5.77
C LEU A 63 25.10 -2.12 -4.94
N GLU A 64 24.86 -0.87 -5.35
CA GLU A 64 23.89 0.02 -4.70
C GLU A 64 22.47 -0.56 -4.77
N TYR A 65 22.07 -1.17 -5.89
CA TYR A 65 20.75 -1.82 -5.99
C TYR A 65 20.58 -2.92 -4.94
N LYS A 66 21.59 -3.75 -4.69
CA LYS A 66 21.54 -4.77 -3.63
C LYS A 66 21.46 -4.18 -2.23
N GLU A 67 22.12 -3.04 -2.00
CA GLU A 67 22.02 -2.31 -0.73
C GLU A 67 20.63 -1.66 -0.56
N LEU A 68 20.04 -1.18 -1.66
CA LEU A 68 18.66 -0.70 -1.70
C LEU A 68 17.67 -1.83 -1.43
N GLU A 69 17.83 -3.02 -2.02
CA GLU A 69 17.00 -4.19 -1.71
C GLU A 69 16.99 -4.51 -0.23
N LYS A 70 18.17 -4.50 0.41
CA LYS A 70 18.27 -4.74 1.86
C LYS A 70 17.58 -3.64 2.67
N SER A 71 17.92 -2.38 2.42
CA SER A 71 17.36 -1.25 3.18
C SER A 71 15.85 -1.09 2.98
N PHE A 72 15.34 -1.30 1.77
CA PHE A 72 13.89 -1.31 1.51
C PHE A 72 13.23 -2.51 2.18
N THR A 73 13.86 -3.70 2.20
CA THR A 73 13.30 -4.85 2.93
C THR A 73 13.20 -4.57 4.43
N ASP A 74 14.20 -3.91 5.02
CA ASP A 74 14.18 -3.55 6.43
C ASP A 74 13.05 -2.55 6.75
N GLU A 75 12.73 -1.63 5.84
CA GLU A 75 11.74 -0.57 6.08
C GLU A 75 10.31 -0.92 5.60
N PHE A 76 10.18 -1.69 4.53
CA PHE A 76 8.91 -2.01 3.86
C PHE A 76 8.52 -3.49 3.93
N GLY A 77 9.40 -4.35 4.46
CA GLY A 77 9.16 -5.78 4.59
C GLY A 77 8.87 -6.43 3.24
N VAL A 78 7.78 -7.20 3.20
CA VAL A 78 7.34 -7.93 1.99
C VAL A 78 7.01 -7.01 0.80
N HIS A 79 6.72 -5.73 1.05
CA HIS A 79 6.35 -4.76 0.01
C HIS A 79 7.56 -4.12 -0.69
N ALA A 80 8.78 -4.36 -0.19
CA ALA A 80 10.00 -3.77 -0.71
C ALA A 80 10.20 -4.05 -2.21
N LYS A 81 10.02 -5.32 -2.60
CA LYS A 81 10.19 -5.75 -3.99
C LYS A 81 9.21 -5.06 -4.94
N ASP A 82 7.95 -4.93 -4.52
CA ASP A 82 6.92 -4.31 -5.34
C ASP A 82 7.22 -2.83 -5.54
N ILE A 83 7.61 -2.12 -4.47
CA ILE A 83 8.01 -0.71 -4.55
C ILE A 83 9.24 -0.53 -5.47
N LEU A 84 10.28 -1.35 -5.29
CA LEU A 84 11.47 -1.28 -6.14
C LEU A 84 11.14 -1.56 -7.62
N SER A 85 10.21 -2.49 -7.89
CA SER A 85 9.77 -2.78 -9.25
C SER A 85 9.01 -1.62 -9.92
N MET A 86 8.42 -0.71 -9.15
CA MET A 86 7.80 0.51 -9.67
C MET A 86 8.85 1.60 -9.98
N LEU A 87 9.96 1.60 -9.24
CA LEU A 87 11.01 2.61 -9.32
C LEU A 87 12.11 2.26 -10.33
N PHE A 88 12.23 1.01 -10.76
CA PHE A 88 13.27 0.56 -11.69
C PHE A 88 12.69 0.01 -13.00
N ILE A 89 13.43 0.22 -14.09
CA ILE A 89 13.12 -0.38 -15.38
C ILE A 89 13.58 -1.84 -15.34
N ASN A 90 12.63 -2.78 -15.38
CA ASN A 90 12.92 -4.20 -15.51
C ASN A 90 13.37 -4.53 -16.94
N ASN A 91 14.65 -4.32 -17.24
CA ASN A 91 15.21 -4.73 -18.52
C ASN A 91 15.79 -6.14 -18.42
N MET A 92 15.02 -7.14 -18.87
CA MET A 92 15.47 -8.54 -18.87
C MET A 92 16.67 -8.79 -19.81
N ASP A 93 16.91 -7.88 -20.76
CA ASP A 93 17.95 -7.99 -21.79
C ASP A 93 19.25 -7.23 -21.46
N SER A 94 19.33 -6.56 -20.32
CA SER A 94 20.54 -5.81 -19.94
C SER A 94 21.64 -6.74 -19.44
N ASP A 95 22.89 -6.43 -19.80
CA ASP A 95 24.09 -7.12 -19.31
C ASP A 95 24.00 -7.28 -17.77
N PRO A 96 24.21 -8.49 -17.22
CA PRO A 96 24.18 -8.71 -15.78
C PRO A 96 25.11 -7.80 -14.98
N GLU A 97 26.11 -7.16 -15.60
CA GLU A 97 27.01 -6.18 -14.94
C GLU A 97 26.67 -4.70 -15.20
N SER A 98 25.54 -4.40 -15.87
CA SER A 98 25.12 -3.03 -16.18
C SER A 98 24.41 -2.32 -15.03
N ASP A 99 24.40 -0.98 -15.09
CA ASP A 99 23.68 -0.12 -14.16
C ASP A 99 22.16 -0.34 -14.26
N MET A 100 21.48 -0.20 -13.12
CA MET A 100 20.03 -0.30 -13.00
C MET A 100 19.42 1.10 -13.15
N TYR A 101 18.59 1.31 -14.19
CA TYR A 101 17.98 2.60 -14.48
C TYR A 101 16.68 2.81 -13.71
N VAL A 102 16.55 3.99 -13.12
CA VAL A 102 15.33 4.42 -12.43
C VAL A 102 14.27 4.76 -13.48
N GLN A 103 13.04 4.32 -13.24
CA GLN A 103 11.88 4.59 -14.08
C GLN A 103 11.51 6.09 -14.01
N GLN A 104 11.78 6.81 -15.10
CA GLN A 104 11.52 8.26 -15.17
C GLN A 104 10.06 8.60 -15.49
N ASN A 105 9.31 7.66 -16.08
CA ASN A 105 7.90 7.86 -16.47
C ASN A 105 6.92 7.40 -15.38
N THR A 106 7.29 7.63 -14.12
CA THR A 106 6.49 7.33 -12.93
C THR A 106 6.39 8.58 -12.06
N LEU A 107 5.18 8.91 -11.64
CA LEU A 107 4.95 9.80 -10.50
C LEU A 107 4.59 8.93 -9.30
N TYR A 108 5.39 8.99 -8.24
CA TYR A 108 5.04 8.46 -6.92
C TYR A 108 4.77 9.65 -5.99
N PRO A 109 3.50 10.04 -5.77
CA PRO A 109 3.20 11.13 -4.86
C PRO A 109 3.67 10.80 -3.45
N THR A 110 4.23 11.79 -2.76
CA THR A 110 4.77 11.68 -1.39
C THR A 110 4.48 12.96 -0.63
N VAL A 111 4.52 12.94 0.70
CA VAL A 111 4.38 14.10 1.57
C VAL A 111 5.42 15.19 1.31
N PHE A 112 6.51 14.89 0.59
CA PHE A 112 7.48 15.88 0.13
C PHE A 112 6.99 16.70 -1.06
N HIS A 113 5.95 16.26 -1.77
CA HIS A 113 5.34 17.00 -2.87
C HIS A 113 4.29 18.00 -2.36
N LYS A 114 4.20 19.16 -3.01
CA LYS A 114 3.14 20.14 -2.76
C LYS A 114 1.77 19.54 -3.01
N GLY A 115 0.83 19.85 -2.13
CA GLY A 115 -0.54 19.33 -2.18
C GLY A 115 -0.71 17.93 -1.59
N ILE A 116 0.35 17.16 -1.34
CA ILE A 116 0.23 15.88 -0.63
C ILE A 116 0.33 16.10 0.87
N THR A 117 -0.65 15.61 1.62
CA THR A 117 -0.70 15.77 3.08
C THR A 117 -1.29 14.54 3.73
N ILE A 118 -0.84 14.24 4.95
CA ILE A 118 -1.53 13.31 5.83
C ILE A 118 -2.79 14.01 6.35
N THR A 119 -3.96 13.43 6.08
CA THR A 119 -5.26 14.01 6.48
C THR A 119 -5.90 13.29 7.65
N ASN A 120 -5.52 12.04 7.91
CA ASN A 120 -6.08 11.27 9.01
C ASN A 120 -5.07 10.23 9.52
N ALA A 121 -5.05 10.03 10.83
CA ALA A 121 -4.27 8.97 11.47
C ALA A 121 -5.07 8.38 12.64
N VAL A 122 -5.39 7.10 12.56
CA VAL A 122 -6.27 6.45 13.54
C VAL A 122 -5.85 5.01 13.82
N ILE A 123 -5.97 4.59 15.07
CA ILE A 123 -5.87 3.19 15.48
C ILE A 123 -7.28 2.60 15.48
N TYR A 124 -7.47 1.55 14.68
CA TYR A 124 -8.65 0.71 14.71
C TYR A 124 -8.38 -0.54 15.54
N LYS A 125 -9.31 -0.86 16.44
CA LYS A 125 -9.31 -2.12 17.18
C LYS A 125 -10.64 -2.83 16.99
N SER A 126 -10.58 -4.10 16.65
CA SER A 126 -11.75 -4.96 16.53
C SER A 126 -11.57 -6.14 17.48
N TYR A 127 -12.55 -6.33 18.36
CA TYR A 127 -12.57 -7.37 19.37
C TYR A 127 -13.57 -8.43 18.98
N PHE A 128 -13.21 -9.71 19.11
CA PHE A 128 -14.05 -10.86 18.78
C PHE A 128 -14.25 -11.74 20.01
N GLU A 129 -15.25 -12.63 19.99
CA GLU A 129 -15.49 -13.58 21.08
C GLU A 129 -14.27 -14.45 21.38
N ASN A 130 -13.57 -14.88 20.32
CA ASN A 130 -12.26 -15.52 20.45
C ASN A 130 -11.17 -14.46 20.26
N GLU A 131 -10.43 -14.19 21.33
CA GLU A 131 -9.37 -13.18 21.38
C GLU A 131 -8.26 -13.41 20.35
N PHE A 132 -8.08 -14.64 19.85
CA PHE A 132 -7.15 -14.94 18.77
C PHE A 132 -7.45 -14.12 17.50
N PHE A 133 -8.71 -13.74 17.28
CA PHE A 133 -9.11 -12.93 16.13
C PHE A 133 -9.08 -11.42 16.42
N ASN A 134 -8.70 -10.98 17.62
CA ASN A 134 -8.59 -9.55 17.90
C ASN A 134 -7.60 -8.90 16.94
N GLN A 135 -7.98 -7.75 16.40
CA GLN A 135 -7.16 -7.01 15.45
C GLN A 135 -6.87 -5.62 15.98
N THR A 136 -5.65 -5.16 15.78
CA THR A 136 -5.25 -3.77 16.01
C THR A 136 -4.46 -3.33 14.79
N ARG A 137 -4.89 -2.24 14.16
CA ARG A 137 -4.18 -1.64 13.03
C ARG A 137 -4.13 -0.13 13.18
N LEU A 138 -3.02 0.46 12.76
CA LEU A 138 -2.89 1.90 12.58
C LEU A 138 -3.07 2.21 11.08
N SER A 139 -4.00 3.10 10.79
CA SER A 139 -4.25 3.67 9.47
C SER A 139 -3.70 5.08 9.41
N ILE A 140 -2.82 5.35 8.45
CA ILE A 140 -2.35 6.70 8.15
C ILE A 140 -2.74 7.02 6.71
N LYS A 141 -3.62 8.01 6.54
CA LYS A 141 -4.20 8.40 5.26
C LYS A 141 -3.55 9.67 4.73
N GLU A 142 -3.14 9.61 3.48
CA GLU A 142 -2.63 10.71 2.67
C GLU A 142 -3.59 11.04 1.55
N GLU A 143 -3.69 12.32 1.24
CA GLU A 143 -4.54 12.82 0.16
C GLU A 143 -3.85 13.97 -0.57
N TYR A 144 -4.24 14.15 -1.84
CA TYR A 144 -3.92 15.34 -2.60
C TYR A 144 -4.99 16.41 -2.34
N VAL A 145 -4.56 17.56 -1.84
CA VAL A 145 -5.41 18.70 -1.47
C VAL A 145 -5.14 19.94 -2.34
N GLY A 146 -4.43 19.77 -3.46
CA GLY A 146 -4.19 20.85 -4.42
C GLY A 146 -5.25 20.92 -5.52
N ASP A 147 -4.98 21.77 -6.51
CA ASP A 147 -5.94 22.11 -7.57
C ASP A 147 -5.70 21.36 -8.91
N ASP A 148 -4.76 20.42 -8.94
CA ASP A 148 -4.49 19.61 -10.14
C ASP A 148 -5.58 18.55 -10.36
N GLU A 149 -6.36 18.73 -11.42
CA GLU A 149 -7.45 17.82 -11.79
C GLU A 149 -6.98 16.39 -12.11
N LYS A 150 -5.72 16.17 -12.55
CA LYS A 150 -5.20 14.80 -12.78
C LYS A 150 -5.01 14.02 -11.48
N LEU A 151 -4.83 14.72 -10.36
CA LEU A 151 -4.60 14.15 -9.05
C LEU A 151 -5.80 14.29 -8.11
N LYS A 152 -6.93 14.76 -8.64
CA LYS A 152 -8.19 14.85 -7.91
C LYS A 152 -8.58 13.49 -7.35
N ASP A 153 -9.01 13.50 -6.09
CA ASP A 153 -9.37 12.30 -5.33
C ASP A 153 -8.21 11.30 -5.11
N TRP A 154 -6.97 11.65 -5.46
CA TRP A 154 -5.82 10.82 -5.13
C TRP A 154 -5.71 10.69 -3.61
N LYS A 155 -5.58 9.43 -3.19
CA LYS A 155 -5.39 9.07 -1.79
C LYS A 155 -4.62 7.77 -1.69
N ARG A 156 -3.86 7.65 -0.61
CA ARG A 156 -3.18 6.43 -0.20
C ARG A 156 -3.31 6.26 1.30
N GLU A 157 -3.41 5.03 1.75
CA GLU A 157 -3.45 4.70 3.16
C GLU A 157 -2.37 3.67 3.47
N TYR A 158 -1.51 4.00 4.43
CA TYR A 158 -0.57 3.07 5.03
C TYR A 158 -1.27 2.32 6.16
N ILE A 159 -1.17 1.00 6.14
CA ILE A 159 -1.78 0.12 7.12
C ILE A 159 -0.66 -0.55 7.90
N PHE A 160 -0.58 -0.25 9.19
CA PHE A 160 0.39 -0.82 10.11
C PHE A 160 -0.27 -1.76 11.10
N THR A 161 0.47 -2.77 11.56
CA THR A 161 0.07 -3.68 12.63
C THR A 161 1.18 -3.76 13.68
N PRO A 162 0.85 -3.95 14.97
CA PRO A 162 1.87 -4.10 16.00
C PRO A 162 2.61 -5.42 15.83
N ASN A 163 3.94 -5.38 15.87
CA ASN A 163 4.78 -6.57 15.93
C ASN A 163 4.82 -7.16 17.36
N LYS A 164 5.61 -8.22 17.57
CA LYS A 164 5.74 -8.89 18.88
C LYS A 164 6.31 -7.99 19.99
N ASN A 165 7.01 -6.92 19.63
CA ASN A 165 7.57 -5.93 20.55
C ASN A 165 6.60 -4.76 20.82
N GLY A 166 5.45 -4.74 20.16
CA GLY A 166 4.48 -3.64 20.22
C GLY A 166 4.83 -2.45 19.31
N GLU A 167 5.79 -2.58 18.41
CA GLU A 167 6.16 -1.54 17.45
C GLU A 167 5.30 -1.66 16.18
N TRP A 168 5.04 -0.53 15.51
CA TRP A 168 4.25 -0.52 14.28
C TRP A 168 5.06 -1.00 13.08
N GLU A 169 4.63 -2.11 12.48
CA GLU A 169 5.20 -2.65 11.25
C GLU A 169 4.22 -2.42 10.08
N LEU A 170 4.75 -2.06 8.92
CA LEU A 170 3.94 -1.86 7.72
C LEU A 170 3.37 -3.20 7.26
N ASN A 171 2.05 -3.32 7.26
CA ASN A 171 1.34 -4.51 6.82
C ASN A 171 0.80 -4.37 5.38
N GLY A 172 0.49 -3.17 4.93
CA GLY A 172 0.06 -2.96 3.55
C GLY A 172 -0.37 -1.54 3.21
N TYR A 173 -0.94 -1.42 2.02
CA TYR A 173 -1.40 -0.18 1.42
C TYR A 173 -2.84 -0.31 0.92
N SER A 174 -3.54 0.82 0.86
CA SER A 174 -4.81 0.96 0.13
C SER A 174 -4.78 2.26 -0.68
N GLY A 175 -5.55 2.32 -1.77
CA GLY A 175 -5.58 3.47 -2.68
C GLY A 175 -4.57 3.38 -3.82
N VAL A 176 -4.05 4.52 -4.27
CA VAL A 176 -3.21 4.62 -5.47
C VAL A 176 -1.75 4.84 -5.09
N MET A 177 -0.87 3.91 -5.47
CA MET A 177 0.56 3.98 -5.14
C MET A 177 1.31 4.98 -6.01
N ASN A 178 1.12 4.91 -7.32
CA ASN A 178 1.84 5.70 -8.32
C ASN A 178 1.00 5.86 -9.60
N TYR A 179 1.40 6.81 -10.43
CA TYR A 179 0.91 6.97 -11.79
C TYR A 179 2.03 6.64 -12.78
N LEU A 180 1.66 6.01 -13.90
CA LEU A 180 2.57 5.64 -14.99
C LEU A 180 2.14 6.34 -16.27
N GLY A 181 3.11 6.76 -17.08
CA GLY A 181 2.88 7.31 -18.41
C GLY A 181 3.81 8.48 -18.73
N GLU A 182 3.89 8.85 -20.01
CA GLU A 182 4.76 9.94 -20.49
C GLU A 182 4.40 11.30 -19.86
N ASP A 183 3.13 11.46 -19.46
CA ASP A 183 2.62 12.64 -18.76
C ASP A 183 3.05 12.71 -17.28
N TYR A 184 3.58 11.63 -16.72
CA TYR A 184 3.94 11.52 -15.31
C TYR A 184 5.43 11.30 -15.16
N ASN A 185 6.04 12.06 -14.26
CA ASN A 185 7.41 11.85 -13.81
C ASN A 185 7.52 12.33 -12.36
N MET A 186 8.65 12.05 -11.72
CA MET A 186 8.88 12.42 -10.31
C MET A 186 8.90 13.93 -10.06
N ASN A 187 9.09 14.75 -11.09
CA ASN A 187 9.05 16.20 -11.00
C ASN A 187 7.69 16.79 -11.43
N TYR A 188 6.68 15.95 -11.69
CA TYR A 188 5.33 16.41 -12.09
C TYR A 188 4.72 17.32 -11.02
N LEU A 189 4.85 16.94 -9.75
CA LEU A 189 4.53 17.80 -8.62
C LEU A 189 5.79 18.52 -8.12
N GLU A 190 5.66 19.80 -7.80
CA GLU A 190 6.74 20.54 -7.15
C GLU A 190 7.00 19.99 -5.74
N LEU A 191 8.27 19.91 -5.33
CA LEU A 191 8.64 19.58 -3.96
C LEU A 191 8.36 20.77 -3.01
N LYS A 192 8.01 20.46 -1.77
CA LYS A 192 7.94 21.42 -0.66
C LYS A 192 9.36 21.97 -0.39
N ARG A 193 9.43 23.24 -0.01
CA ARG A 193 10.68 23.91 0.36
C ARG A 193 10.97 23.75 1.84
#